data_AF-A0A1Q7CGQ6-F1
#
_entry.id   AF-A0A1Q7CGQ6-F1
#
_cell.length_a   1.000
_cell.length_b   1.000
_cell.length_c   1.000
_cell.angle_alpha   90.00
_cell.angle_beta   90.00
_cell.angle_gamma   90.00
#
_symmetry.space_group_name_H-M   'P 1'
#
loop_
_entity.id
_entity.type
_entity.pdbx_description
1 polymer ?
#
loop_
_entity_poly.entity_id
_entity_poly.type
_entity_poly.pdbx_seq_one_letter_code
_entity_poly.pdbx_strand_id
1 'polypeptide(L)' 'MIDSWTKKSANGKTVTFKIEGDRKSGFVYSAGMDGWDIKEITGSLKMLTREDVETMLVNYVAGK' A
#
# COMPACT_ATOMS: atom_id res chain seq x y z
N MET A 1 1.49 -3.03 14.17
CA MET A 1 2.36 -3.85 13.31
C MET A 1 2.75 -2.99 12.13
N ILE A 2 4.02 -2.98 11.74
CA ILE A 2 4.48 -2.28 10.54
C ILE A 2 4.96 -3.36 9.57
N ASP A 3 4.33 -3.45 8.41
CA ASP A 3 4.73 -4.35 7.32
C ASP A 3 4.98 -3.50 6.08
N SER A 4 6.14 -3.68 5.44
CA SER A 4 6.52 -2.92 4.24
C SER A 4 7.19 -3.82 3.23
N TRP A 5 6.81 -3.67 1.96
CA TRP A 5 7.41 -4.43 0.85
C TRP A 5 7.42 -3.61 -0.42
N THR A 6 8.22 -4.04 -1.40
CA THR A 6 8.38 -3.35 -2.68
C THR A 6 7.98 -4.25 -3.83
N LYS A 7 7.39 -3.67 -4.87
CA LYS A 7 7.08 -4.35 -6.14
C LYS A 7 7.50 -3.50 -7.33
N LYS A 8 7.98 -4.14 -8.40
CA LYS A 8 8.19 -3.49 -9.69
C LYS A 8 6.83 -3.24 -10.36
N SER A 9 6.55 -1.98 -10.69
CA SER A 9 5.43 -1.59 -11.55
C SER A 9 5.68 -2.01 -13.00
N ALA A 10 4.60 -2.12 -13.77
CA ALA A 10 4.65 -2.42 -15.20
C ALA A 10 5.49 -1.40 -16.01
N ASN A 11 5.61 -0.17 -15.53
CA ASN A 11 6.44 0.87 -16.15
C ASN A 11 7.92 0.84 -15.68
N GLY A 12 8.33 -0.21 -14.96
CA GLY A 12 9.71 -0.43 -14.52
C GLY A 12 10.14 0.28 -13.23
N LYS A 13 9.27 1.14 -12.69
CA LYS A 13 9.48 1.88 -11.44
C LYS A 13 9.18 1.01 -10.22
N THR A 14 9.75 1.36 -9.07
CA THR A 14 9.55 0.63 -7.82
C THR A 14 8.43 1.28 -7.01
N VAL A 15 7.43 0.48 -6.65
CA VAL A 15 6.34 0.86 -5.75
C VAL A 15 6.63 0.27 -4.38
N THR A 16 6.61 1.10 -3.34
CA THR A 16 6.78 0.68 -1.95
C THR A 16 5.43 0.71 -1.26
N PHE A 17 5.00 -0.43 -0.73
CA PHE A 17 3.79 -0.56 0.04
C PHE A 17 4.10 -0.59 1.53
N LYS A 18 3.20 -0.01 2.32
CA LYS A 18 3.32 0.00 3.78
C LYS A 18 1.97 -0.13 4.44
N ILE A 19 1.90 -1.02 5.43
CA ILE A 19 0.78 -1.21 6.35
C ILE A 19 1.24 -0.74 7.72
N GLU A 20 0.50 0.19 8.31
CA GLU A 20 0.72 0.69 9.67
C GLU A 20 -0.54 0.53 10.51
N GLY A 21 -0.38 0.41 11.83
CA GLY A 21 -1.49 0.34 12.77
C GLY A 21 -1.76 -1.06 13.31
N ASP A 22 -2.92 -1.23 13.94
CA ASP A 22 -3.30 -2.44 14.65
C ASP A 22 -4.83 -2.53 14.80
N ARG A 23 -5.32 -3.69 15.27
CA ARG A 23 -6.77 -3.96 15.39
C ARG A 23 -7.52 -3.04 16.35
N LYS A 24 -6.84 -2.29 17.22
CA LYS A 24 -7.46 -1.30 18.13
C LYS A 24 -7.57 0.09 17.50
N SER A 25 -6.56 0.50 16.73
CA SER A 25 -6.46 1.84 16.15
C SER A 25 -6.83 1.92 14.66
N GLY A 26 -7.09 0.77 14.04
CA GLY A 26 -7.29 0.65 12.59
C GLY A 26 -5.97 0.49 11.84
N PHE A 27 -6.06 0.11 10.59
CA PHE A 27 -4.90 -0.04 9.70
C PHE A 27 -4.84 1.11 8.70
N VAL A 28 -3.63 1.53 8.35
CA VAL A 28 -3.36 2.54 7.34
C VAL A 28 -2.53 1.89 6.25
N TYR A 29 -2.95 2.06 5.01
CA TYR A 29 -2.29 1.49 3.85
C TYR A 29 -1.73 2.63 3.00
N SER A 30 -0.52 2.46 2.49
CA SER A 30 0.12 3.49 1.67
C SER A 30 0.96 2.85 0.58
N ALA A 31 1.02 3.53 -0.56
CA ALA A 31 1.97 3.23 -1.62
C ALA A 31 2.73 4.49 -2.01
N GLY A 32 4.05 4.34 -2.17
CA GLY A 32 4.93 5.38 -2.67
C GLY A 32 5.61 4.94 -3.97
N MET A 33 5.72 5.85 -4.93
CA MET A 33 6.39 5.64 -6.22
C MET A 33 7.15 6.92 -6.62
N ASP A 34 8.46 6.84 -6.83
CA ASP A 34 9.32 7.96 -7.26
C ASP A 34 9.12 9.27 -6.47
N GLY A 35 8.97 9.19 -5.14
CA GLY A 35 8.79 10.37 -4.28
C GLY A 35 7.37 10.96 -4.26
N TRP A 36 6.41 10.31 -4.92
CA TRP A 36 4.99 10.54 -4.70
C TRP A 36 4.45 9.49 -3.74
N ASP A 37 4.24 9.90 -2.48
CA ASP A 37 3.59 9.10 -1.45
C ASP A 37 2.09 9.38 -1.46
N ILE A 38 1.29 8.39 -1.86
CA ILE A 38 -0.16 8.46 -1.71
C ILE A 38 -0.57 7.53 -0.58
N LYS A 39 -1.14 8.16 0.45
CA LYS A 39 -1.59 7.53 1.67
C LYS A 39 -3.09 7.31 1.56
N GLU A 40 -3.49 6.06 1.36
CA GLU A 40 -4.90 5.71 1.32
C GLU A 40 -5.33 5.18 2.69
N ILE A 41 -5.97 6.06 3.47
CA ILE A 41 -6.44 5.73 4.80
C ILE A 41 -7.76 4.97 4.65
N THR A 42 -7.73 3.65 4.60
CA THR A 42 -8.94 2.88 4.86
C THR A 42 -9.12 2.74 6.36
N GLY A 43 -10.10 3.44 6.94
CA GLY A 43 -10.42 3.37 8.37
C GLY A 43 -10.98 2.01 8.83
N SER A 44 -10.62 0.91 8.16
CA SER A 44 -11.11 -0.43 8.41
C SER A 44 -10.30 -1.12 9.50
N LEU A 45 -11.00 -1.73 10.47
CA LEU A 45 -10.41 -2.58 11.52
C LEU A 45 -9.93 -3.94 10.98
N LYS A 46 -10.24 -4.25 9.71
CA LYS A 46 -9.82 -5.48 9.03
C LYS A 46 -8.41 -5.27 8.47
N MET A 47 -7.50 -6.15 8.88
CA MET A 47 -6.17 -6.25 8.29
C MET A 47 -6.31 -6.84 6.87
N LEU A 48 -5.96 -6.05 5.86
CA LEU A 48 -5.87 -6.49 4.47
C LEU A 48 -4.59 -7.31 4.27
N THR A 49 -4.64 -8.30 3.37
CA THR A 49 -3.45 -9.02 2.95
C THR A 49 -2.61 -8.16 2.01
N ARG A 50 -1.37 -8.57 1.72
CA ARG A 50 -0.53 -7.87 0.73
C ARG A 50 -1.20 -7.83 -0.65
N GLU A 51 -1.86 -8.91 -1.07
CA GLU A 51 -2.59 -9.00 -2.35
C GLU A 51 -3.80 -8.05 -2.41
N ASP A 52 -4.54 -7.92 -1.30
CA ASP A 52 -5.65 -6.96 -1.20
C ASP A 52 -5.14 -5.52 -1.34
N VAL A 53 -4.04 -5.18 -0.67
CA VAL A 53 -3.42 -3.84 -0.73
C VAL A 53 -2.90 -3.55 -2.14
N GLU A 54 -2.27 -4.52 -2.79
CA GLU A 54 -1.81 -4.40 -4.18
C GLU A 54 -2.98 -4.24 -5.16
N THR A 55 -4.11 -4.91 -4.93
CA THR A 55 -5.33 -4.77 -5.74
C THR A 55 -5.99 -3.42 -5.53
N MET A 56 -6.04 -2.94 -4.28
CA MET A 56 -6.55 -1.61 -3.95
C MET A 56 -5.74 -0.51 -4.64
N LEU A 57 -4.42 -0.68 -4.67
CA LEU A 57 -3.46 0.26 -5.25
C LEU A 57 -3.01 -0.18 -6.65
N VAL A 58 -3.85 -0.92 -7.37
CA VAL A 58 -3.53 -1.49 -8.69
C VAL A 58 -3.14 -0.43 -9.72
N ASN A 59 -3.68 0.79 -9.59
CA ASN A 59 -3.33 1.90 -10.47
C ASN A 59 -1.83 2.28 -10.34
N TYR A 60 -1.23 2.16 -9.15
CA TYR A 60 0.21 2.37 -8.93
C TYR A 60 1.05 1.22 -9.46
N VAL A 61 0.57 -0.02 -9.27
CA VAL A 61 1.22 -1.21 -9.87
C VAL A 61 1.20 -1.12 -11.39
N ALA A 62 0.15 -0.55 -11.97
CA ALA A 62 0.03 -0.25 -13.40
C ALA A 62 0.83 0.99 -13.82
N GLY A 63 1.25 1.83 -12.87
CA GLY A 63 2.05 3.03 -13.13
C GLY A 63 1.28 4.15 -13.82
N LYS A 64 -0.03 4.23 -13.55
CA LYS A 64 -0.97 5.21 -14.07
C LYS A 64 -1.23 6.35 -13.10
#